data_AF-A0A2T4ZCI5-F1
#
_entry.id   AF-A0A2T4ZCI5-F1
#
_cell.length_a   1.000
_cell.length_b   1.000
_cell.length_c   1.000
_cell.angle_alpha   90.00
_cell.angle_beta   90.00
_cell.angle_gamma   90.00
#
_symmetry.space_group_name_H-M   'P 1'
#
loop_
_entity.id
_entity.type
_entity.pdbx_description
1 polymer ?
#
loop_
_entity_poly.entity_id
_entity_poly.type
_entity_poly.pdbx_seq_one_letter_code
_entity_poly.pdbx_strand_id
1 'polypeptide(L)' 'MQTKPAQKYDATFQIGGTTIHIVAPQITEDERHRRLDDVQRVIWAIWRSIETEKIQREPGSTKQPLKP' A
#
# COMPACT_ATOMS: atom_id res chain seq x y z
N MET A 1 -16.65 39.31 14.86
CA MET A 1 -15.82 38.96 13.68
C MET A 1 -15.73 37.44 13.64
N GLN A 2 -16.30 36.78 12.64
CA GLN A 2 -16.18 35.33 12.48
C GLN A 2 -14.87 35.03 11.76
N THR A 3 -13.93 34.37 12.45
CA THR A 3 -12.66 33.93 11.87
C THR A 3 -12.92 32.71 10.99
N LYS A 4 -12.53 32.77 9.71
CA LYS A 4 -12.53 31.58 8.84
C LYS A 4 -11.65 30.50 9.51
N PRO A 5 -12.09 29.23 9.57
CA PRO A 5 -11.26 28.17 10.13
C PRO A 5 -9.97 28.06 9.32
N ALA A 6 -8.83 28.00 10.01
CA ALA A 6 -7.52 27.87 9.38
C ALA A 6 -7.48 26.57 8.57
N GLN A 7 -7.36 26.68 7.24
CA GLN A 7 -7.30 25.51 6.38
C GLN A 7 -5.99 24.76 6.64
N LYS A 8 -6.11 23.49 7.03
CA LYS A 8 -4.97 22.63 7.35
C LYS A 8 -4.39 22.08 6.04
N TYR A 9 -3.14 22.43 5.76
CA TYR A 9 -2.38 21.92 4.62
C TYR A 9 -1.46 20.78 5.08
N ASP A 10 -1.33 19.75 4.26
CA ASP A 10 -0.47 18.59 4.54
C ASP A 10 0.99 18.88 4.23
N ALA A 11 1.23 19.67 3.18
CA ALA A 11 2.54 20.21 2.88
C ALA A 11 2.42 21.61 2.25
N THR A 12 3.46 22.42 2.38
CA THR A 12 3.56 23.71 1.71
C THR A 12 4.96 23.84 1.12
N PHE A 13 5.03 24.24 -0.14
CA PHE A 13 6.27 24.47 -0.86
C PHE A 13 6.34 25.91 -1.34
N GLN A 14 7.55 26.45 -1.43
CA GLN A 14 7.79 27.77 -1.98
C GLN A 14 8.79 27.65 -3.14
N ILE A 15 8.38 28.10 -4.32
CA ILE A 15 9.18 28.06 -5.54
C ILE A 15 9.25 29.48 -6.09
N GLY A 16 10.40 30.13 -5.90
CA GLY A 16 10.56 31.56 -6.17
C GLY A 16 9.57 32.39 -5.36
N GLY A 17 8.73 33.18 -6.03
CA GLY A 17 7.65 33.96 -5.42
C GLY A 17 6.31 33.23 -5.27
N THR A 18 6.23 31.94 -5.65
CA THR A 18 4.98 31.16 -5.63
C THR A 18 4.93 30.25 -4.41
N THR A 19 3.78 30.21 -3.73
CA THR A 19 3.48 29.26 -2.65
C THR A 19 2.51 28.19 -3.14
N ILE A 20 2.87 26.93 -2.94
CA ILE A 20 2.06 25.77 -3.31
C ILE A 20 1.61 25.08 -2.03
N HIS A 21 0.30 24.89 -1.86
CA HIS A 21 -0.28 24.14 -0.74
C HIS A 21 -0.76 22.77 -1.22
N ILE A 22 -0.25 21.71 -0.60
CA ILE A 22 -0.75 20.34 -0.81
C ILE A 22 -1.81 20.07 0.25
N VAL A 23 -2.97 19.61 -0.22
CA VAL A 23 -4.10 19.24 0.63
C VAL A 23 -4.47 17.80 0.28
N ALA A 24 -4.45 16.93 1.28
CA ALA A 24 -4.94 15.59 1.14
C ALA A 24 -6.44 15.65 0.80
N PRO A 25 -6.88 14.89 -0.21
CA PRO A 25 -8.30 14.85 -0.54
C PRO A 25 -9.07 14.28 0.65
N GLN A 26 -10.14 14.96 1.04
CA GLN A 26 -11.10 14.41 1.99
C GLN A 26 -11.83 13.28 1.28
N ILE A 27 -11.50 12.04 1.62
CA ILE A 27 -12.17 10.86 1.07
C ILE A 27 -13.27 10.37 2.00
N THR A 28 -14.34 9.84 1.43
CA THR A 28 -15.41 9.21 2.20
C THR A 28 -14.94 7.87 2.77
N GLU A 29 -15.70 7.37 3.75
CA GLU A 29 -15.52 6.05 4.32
C GLU A 29 -15.59 4.95 3.25
N ASP A 30 -16.56 5.03 2.33
CA ASP A 30 -16.73 4.07 1.23
C ASP A 30 -15.52 4.07 0.28
N GLU A 31 -15.01 5.26 -0.07
CA GLU A 31 -13.84 5.38 -0.92
C GLU A 31 -12.58 4.83 -0.23
N ARG A 32 -12.46 5.03 1.09
CA ARG A 32 -11.37 4.44 1.86
C ARG A 32 -11.42 2.90 1.80
N HIS A 33 -12.59 2.30 2.01
CA HIS A 33 -12.76 0.85 1.93
C HIS A 33 -12.38 0.30 0.56
N ARG A 34 -12.86 0.93 -0.52
CA ARG A 34 -12.51 0.52 -1.90
C ARG A 34 -11.00 0.52 -2.13
N ARG A 35 -10.30 1.58 -1.71
CA ARG A 35 -8.84 1.66 -1.84
C ARG A 35 -8.13 0.59 -1.02
N LEU A 36 -8.61 0.30 0.19
CA LEU A 36 -8.05 -0.75 1.04
C LEU A 36 -8.23 -2.14 0.41
N ASP A 37 -9.39 -2.42 -0.18
CA ASP A 37 -9.64 -3.69 -0.88
C ASP A 37 -8.66 -3.88 -2.05
N ASP A 38 -8.40 -2.83 -2.82
CA ASP A 38 -7.45 -2.89 -3.93
C ASP A 38 -6.01 -3.13 -3.44
N VAL A 39 -5.59 -2.44 -2.36
CA VAL A 39 -4.29 -2.66 -1.73
C VAL A 39 -4.16 -4.11 -1.24
N GLN A 40 -5.20 -4.63 -0.58
CA GLN A 40 -5.20 -6.03 -0.13
C GLN A 40 -5.05 -6.99 -1.30
N ARG A 41 -5.80 -6.82 -2.38
CA ARG A 41 -5.70 -7.68 -3.58
C ARG A 41 -4.28 -7.73 -4.14
N VAL A 42 -3.60 -6.59 -4.21
CA VAL A 42 -2.21 -6.51 -4.67
C VAL A 42 -1.27 -7.26 -3.72
N ILE A 43 -1.42 -7.08 -2.40
CA ILE A 43 -0.64 -7.80 -1.39
C ILE A 43 -0.82 -9.32 -1.55
N TRP A 44 -2.06 -9.78 -1.70
CA TRP A 44 -2.36 -11.20 -1.92
C TRP A 44 -1.74 -11.74 -3.20
N ALA A 45 -1.78 -10.97 -4.30
CA ALA A 45 -1.16 -11.37 -5.56
C ALA A 45 0.37 -11.53 -5.42
N ILE A 46 1.02 -10.57 -4.75
CA ILE A 46 2.47 -10.62 -4.48
C ILE A 46 2.80 -11.84 -3.60
N TRP A 47 2.03 -12.06 -2.53
CA TRP A 47 2.23 -13.20 -1.63
C TRP A 47 2.16 -14.53 -2.37
N ARG A 48 1.13 -14.74 -3.20
CA ARG A 48 0.99 -15.95 -4.03
C ARG A 48 2.15 -16.13 -5.00
N SER A 49 2.62 -15.05 -5.62
CA SER A 49 3.79 -15.11 -6.51
C SER A 49 5.01 -15.66 -5.77
N ILE A 50 5.29 -15.13 -4.57
CA ILE A 50 6.41 -15.56 -3.73
C ILE A 50 6.30 -17.04 -3.36
N GLU A 51 5.10 -17.52 -3.00
CA GLU A 51 4.87 -18.94 -2.69
C GLU A 51 5.12 -19.83 -3.92
N THR A 52 4.58 -19.45 -5.08
CA THR A 52 4.78 -20.24 -6.31
C THR A 52 6.24 -20.30 -6.76
N GLU A 53 7.00 -19.22 -6.58
CA GLU A 53 8.43 -19.19 -6.88
C GLU A 53 9.24 -20.10 -5.94
N LYS A 54 8.85 -20.22 -4.66
CA LYS A 54 9.51 -21.13 -3.71
C LYS A 54 9.29 -22.59 -4.08
N ILE A 55 8.08 -22.96 -4.50
CA ILE A 55 7.76 -24.33 -4.94
C ILE A 55 8.57 -24.72 -6.18
N GLN A 56 8.81 -23.78 -7.11
CA GLN A 56 9.57 -24.05 -8.34
C GLN A 56 11.08 -24.15 -8.11
N ARG A 57 11.62 -23.61 -7.01
CA ARG A 57 13.05 -23.62 -6.69
C ARG A 57 13.50 -24.84 -5.88
N GLU A 58 12.59 -25.68 -5.38
CA GLU A 58 12.93 -26.95 -4.74
C GLU A 58 12.53 -28.18 -5.57
N PRO A 59 13.27 -28.54 -6.64
CA PRO A 59 13.24 -29.89 -7.16
C PRO A 59 14.22 -30.77 -6.37
N GLY A 60 13.73 -31.45 -5.32
CA GLY A 60 14.45 -32.59 -4.73
C GLY A 60 14.58 -32.60 -3.20
N SER A 61 13.48 -32.77 -2.47
CA SER A 61 13.55 -33.37 -1.13
C SER A 61 13.36 -34.89 -1.28
N THR A 62 14.47 -35.59 -1.53
CA THR A 62 14.54 -37.05 -1.52
C THR A 62 14.19 -37.53 -0.12
N LYS A 63 12.95 -38.00 0.09
CA LYS A 63 12.59 -38.79 1.27
C LYS A 63 13.37 -40.11 1.18
N GLN A 64 14.53 -40.18 1.83
CA GLN A 64 15.20 -41.47 2.03
C GLN A 64 14.29 -42.33 2.92
N PRO A 65 14.02 -43.60 2.57
CA PRO A 65 13.27 -44.47 3.45
C PRO A 65 14.14 -44.79 4.67
N LEU A 66 13.56 -44.64 5.86
CA LEU A 66 14.12 -45.21 7.09
C LEU A 66 14.33 -46.71 6.87
N LYS A 67 15.60 -47.14 6.90
CA LYS A 67 15.97 -48.55 6.86
C LYS A 67 15.56 -49.21 8.21
N PRO A 68 15.20 -50.51 8.21
CA PRO A 68 14.56 -51.16 9.35
C PRO A 68 15.41 -51.19 10.62
#